data_AF-A0A973R8P8-F1
#
_entry.id   AF-A0A973R8P8-F1
#
_cell.length_a   1.000
_cell.length_b   1.000
_cell.length_c   1.000
_cell.angle_alpha   90.00
_cell.angle_beta   90.00
_cell.angle_gamma   90.00
#
_symmetry.space_group_name_H-M   'P 1'
#
loop_
_entity.id
_entity.type
_entity.pdbx_description
1 polymer ?
#
loop_
_entity_poly.entity_id
_entity_poly.type
_entity_poly.pdbx_seq_one_letter_code
_entity_poly.pdbx_strand_id
1 'polypeptide(L)'
;MTTFMLSDTTAGKISAQFTMLRHQMGAPAIGMVLTLVVISEERHQYDALRAATEAAREHPSRIIVVIKREDAEPNRLDAELRIGENTPGEVVVLRLYGELTEHADSVVSPLLLPDTPVVAWWPGAAPDMPSKDAIGALAQRRITDAKGFEDGGAKSLVIRARGYAPGDTDLAWARLTPWRSLLAAAFDQPVGKVRKGLVEASPGHPSAPLLAAWLSERLGAPVKVADSAGPGLTAVRLQASDGELSVVRTDARLATLSRPGQPDRNVALARRHTSELMAEELRRLDSDEVYEAAVKRFARTYKG
;
A
#
# COMPACT_ATOMS: atom_id res chain seq x y z
N MET A 1 -2.05 -27.34 -2.32
CA MET A 1 -1.16 -26.30 -2.88
C MET A 1 0.07 -27.02 -3.39
N THR A 2 0.31 -27.00 -4.69
CA THR A 2 1.45 -27.69 -5.27
C THR A 2 2.56 -26.68 -5.49
N THR A 3 3.74 -26.97 -4.95
CA THR A 3 4.92 -26.12 -5.05
C THR A 3 5.93 -26.78 -5.98
N PHE A 4 6.48 -26.01 -6.93
CA PHE A 4 7.52 -26.46 -7.85
C PHE A 4 8.75 -25.56 -7.74
N MET A 5 9.91 -26.18 -7.53
CA MET A 5 11.18 -25.47 -7.44
C MET A 5 11.92 -25.56 -8.77
N LEU A 6 12.40 -24.43 -9.26
CA LEU A 6 13.28 -24.32 -10.42
C LEU A 6 14.56 -23.62 -9.96
N SER A 7 15.68 -24.34 -9.93
CA SER A 7 16.99 -23.77 -9.60
C SER A 7 17.77 -23.49 -10.87
N ASP A 8 18.58 -22.43 -10.86
CA ASP A 8 19.39 -22.00 -12.01
C ASP A 8 18.59 -21.99 -13.34
N THR A 9 17.53 -21.20 -13.32
CA THR A 9 16.49 -21.18 -14.35
C THR A 9 16.47 -19.87 -15.13
N THR A 10 15.51 -19.73 -16.03
CA THR A 10 15.28 -18.52 -16.82
C THR A 10 13.79 -18.14 -16.77
N ALA A 11 13.48 -16.87 -17.03
CA ALA A 11 12.09 -16.42 -17.15
C ALA A 11 11.29 -17.24 -18.18
N GLY A 12 11.92 -17.63 -19.30
CA GLY A 12 11.31 -18.50 -20.31
C GLY A 12 10.95 -19.89 -19.77
N LYS A 13 11.86 -20.54 -19.04
CA LYS A 13 11.58 -21.84 -18.39
C LYS A 13 10.47 -21.73 -17.34
N ILE A 14 10.43 -20.64 -16.58
CA ILE A 14 9.37 -20.39 -15.59
C ILE A 14 7.99 -20.21 -16.29
N SER A 15 7.93 -19.43 -17.37
CA SER A 15 6.70 -19.21 -18.14
C SER A 15 6.19 -20.50 -18.80
N ALA A 16 7.11 -21.32 -19.34
CA ALA A 16 6.80 -22.65 -19.86
C ALA A 16 6.21 -23.56 -18.76
N GLN A 17 6.81 -23.55 -17.56
CA GLN A 17 6.31 -24.32 -16.42
C GLN A 17 4.90 -23.89 -16.00
N PHE A 18 4.60 -22.60 -15.92
CA PHE A 18 3.23 -22.13 -15.66
C PHE A 18 2.23 -22.64 -16.70
N THR A 19 2.61 -22.61 -17.98
CA THR A 19 1.76 -23.12 -19.07
C THR A 19 1.48 -24.61 -18.92
N MET A 20 2.50 -25.41 -18.60
CA MET A 20 2.33 -26.84 -18.33
C MET A 20 1.42 -27.10 -17.13
N LEU A 21 1.61 -26.36 -16.02
CA LEU A 21 0.82 -26.54 -14.80
C LEU A 21 -0.66 -26.19 -15.01
N ARG A 22 -0.95 -25.12 -15.76
CA ARG A 22 -2.32 -24.77 -16.15
C ARG A 22 -3.00 -25.90 -16.94
N HIS A 23 -2.31 -26.45 -17.93
CA HIS A 23 -2.83 -27.55 -18.74
C HIS A 23 -3.14 -28.79 -17.87
N GLN A 24 -2.27 -29.12 -16.92
CA GLN A 24 -2.45 -30.26 -16.03
C GLN A 24 -3.65 -30.13 -15.09
N MET A 25 -3.97 -28.92 -14.62
CA MET A 25 -5.10 -28.70 -13.72
C MET A 25 -6.42 -28.46 -14.44
N GLY A 26 -6.43 -28.44 -15.77
CA GLY A 26 -7.63 -28.10 -16.55
C GLY A 26 -8.15 -26.67 -16.28
N ALA A 27 -7.31 -25.83 -15.64
CA ALA A 27 -7.65 -24.47 -15.27
C ALA A 27 -7.03 -23.53 -16.30
N PRO A 28 -7.83 -22.91 -17.18
CA PRO A 28 -7.30 -21.87 -18.04
C PRO A 28 -6.90 -20.66 -17.18
N ALA A 29 -6.00 -19.81 -17.66
CA ALA A 29 -5.61 -18.54 -16.99
C ALA A 29 -6.78 -17.53 -16.89
N ILE A 30 -8.02 -17.97 -17.08
CA ILE A 30 -9.23 -17.15 -17.19
C ILE A 30 -9.57 -16.63 -15.80
N GLY A 31 -9.56 -15.30 -15.68
CA GLY A 31 -10.06 -14.59 -14.50
C GLY A 31 -9.03 -13.75 -13.76
N MET A 32 -7.73 -13.86 -14.09
CA MET A 32 -6.74 -12.93 -13.54
C MET A 32 -6.92 -11.54 -14.16
N VAL A 33 -6.98 -10.52 -13.32
CA VAL A 33 -7.26 -9.14 -13.70
C VAL A 33 -6.03 -8.23 -13.67
N LEU A 34 -4.92 -8.68 -13.08
CA LEU A 34 -3.67 -7.92 -12.99
C LEU A 34 -2.46 -8.82 -12.69
N THR A 35 -1.26 -8.25 -12.89
CA THR A 35 -0.01 -8.78 -12.34
C THR A 35 0.43 -7.91 -11.15
N LEU A 36 0.56 -8.51 -9.96
CA LEU A 36 1.08 -7.86 -8.76
C LEU A 36 2.54 -8.27 -8.54
N VAL A 37 3.46 -7.34 -8.76
CA VAL A 37 4.88 -7.51 -8.49
C VAL A 37 5.20 -7.00 -7.09
N VAL A 38 5.67 -7.88 -6.21
CA VAL A 38 6.00 -7.58 -4.82
C VAL A 38 7.52 -7.58 -4.65
N ILE A 39 8.12 -6.43 -4.39
CA ILE A 39 9.57 -6.30 -4.24
C ILE A 39 9.90 -6.35 -2.75
N SER A 40 10.49 -7.43 -2.28
CA SER A 40 10.69 -7.66 -0.84
C SER A 40 12.07 -8.21 -0.51
N GLU A 41 12.52 -7.96 0.71
CA GLU A 41 13.67 -8.63 1.30
C GLU A 41 13.27 -10.05 1.78
N GLU A 42 14.22 -10.98 1.81
CA GLU A 42 13.96 -12.37 2.20
C GLU A 42 13.28 -12.47 3.58
N ARG A 43 13.69 -11.62 4.54
CA ARG A 43 13.15 -11.59 5.91
C ARG A 43 11.66 -11.19 5.98
N HIS A 44 11.16 -10.44 5.00
CA HIS A 44 9.78 -9.93 4.98
C HIS A 44 8.90 -10.60 3.93
N GLN A 45 9.46 -11.50 3.11
CA GLN A 45 8.73 -12.11 1.99
C GLN A 45 7.45 -12.83 2.42
N TYR A 46 7.45 -13.47 3.59
CA TYR A 46 6.35 -14.33 4.03
C TYR A 46 5.08 -13.50 4.26
N ASP A 47 5.21 -12.43 5.04
CA ASP A 47 4.09 -11.53 5.36
C ASP A 47 3.60 -10.79 4.10
N ALA A 48 4.54 -10.36 3.25
CA ALA A 48 4.21 -9.69 1.99
C ALA A 48 3.44 -10.62 1.04
N LEU A 49 3.92 -11.85 0.85
CA LEU A 49 3.25 -12.83 0.01
C LEU A 49 1.89 -13.25 0.57
N ARG A 50 1.79 -13.40 1.89
CA ARG A 50 0.51 -13.66 2.56
C ARG A 50 -0.49 -12.54 2.29
N ALA A 51 -0.08 -11.28 2.51
CA ALA A 51 -0.96 -10.12 2.28
C ALA A 51 -1.40 -10.01 0.81
N ALA A 52 -0.48 -10.24 -0.14
CA ALA A 52 -0.77 -10.26 -1.57
C ALA A 52 -1.75 -11.39 -1.94
N THR A 53 -1.55 -12.58 -1.39
CA THR A 53 -2.41 -13.75 -1.67
C THR A 53 -3.82 -13.56 -1.09
N GLU A 54 -3.93 -12.97 0.11
CA GLU A 54 -5.22 -12.62 0.70
C GLU A 54 -5.95 -11.56 -0.13
N ALA A 55 -5.26 -10.49 -0.56
CA ALA A 55 -5.83 -9.46 -1.44
C ALA A 55 -6.27 -10.02 -2.80
N ALA A 56 -5.55 -11.02 -3.32
CA ALA A 56 -5.88 -11.65 -4.59
C ALA A 56 -7.21 -12.44 -4.55
N ARG A 57 -7.79 -12.70 -3.38
CA ARG A 57 -9.16 -13.26 -3.27
C ARG A 57 -10.23 -12.30 -3.78
N GLU A 58 -10.03 -10.99 -3.61
CA GLU A 58 -10.89 -9.94 -4.17
C GLU A 58 -10.47 -9.58 -5.60
N HIS A 59 -9.17 -9.68 -5.90
CA HIS A 59 -8.56 -9.30 -7.17
C HIS A 59 -7.70 -10.44 -7.72
N PRO A 60 -8.27 -11.46 -8.40
CA PRO A 60 -7.48 -12.59 -8.89
C PRO A 60 -6.29 -12.12 -9.72
N SER A 61 -5.07 -12.52 -9.34
CA SER A 61 -3.84 -11.90 -9.84
C SER A 61 -2.76 -12.94 -10.12
N ARG A 62 -1.85 -12.63 -11.04
CA ARG A 62 -0.52 -13.25 -11.02
C ARG A 62 0.34 -12.48 -10.03
N ILE A 63 0.83 -13.15 -8.99
CA ILE A 63 1.71 -12.56 -7.98
C ILE A 63 3.15 -12.98 -8.28
N ILE A 64 4.03 -11.99 -8.48
CA ILE A 64 5.46 -12.18 -8.70
C ILE A 64 6.18 -11.55 -7.52
N VAL A 65 6.70 -12.36 -6.60
CA VAL A 65 7.55 -11.86 -5.51
C VAL A 65 8.99 -11.83 -6.01
N VAL A 66 9.63 -10.67 -5.97
CA VAL A 66 11.03 -10.46 -6.36
C VAL A 66 11.86 -10.24 -5.11
N ILE A 67 12.82 -11.14 -4.88
CA ILE A 67 13.78 -11.04 -3.79
C ILE A 67 15.16 -10.87 -4.40
N LYS A 68 15.74 -9.69 -4.21
CA LYS A 68 17.13 -9.41 -4.58
C LYS A 68 18.04 -9.95 -3.47
N ARG A 69 18.89 -10.91 -3.81
CA ARG A 69 19.89 -11.50 -2.89
C ARG A 69 21.20 -10.72 -3.00
N GLU A 70 22.24 -11.21 -2.34
CA GLU A 70 23.55 -10.55 -2.36
C GLU A 70 24.12 -10.49 -3.78
N ASP A 71 24.74 -9.35 -4.10
CA ASP A 71 25.36 -9.04 -5.39
C ASP A 71 26.67 -9.83 -5.62
N ALA A 72 27.33 -10.25 -4.54
CA ALA A 72 28.58 -11.00 -4.57
C ALA A 72 28.43 -12.49 -4.98
N GLU A 73 27.20 -12.98 -5.15
CA GLU A 73 26.96 -14.35 -5.65
C GLU A 73 27.01 -14.43 -7.19
N PRO A 74 27.32 -15.60 -7.78
CA PRO A 74 27.22 -15.80 -9.23
C PRO A 74 25.81 -15.51 -9.75
N ASN A 75 25.73 -15.03 -11.00
CA ASN A 75 24.46 -14.79 -11.69
C ASN A 75 23.61 -16.06 -11.70
N ARG A 76 22.47 -16.02 -11.01
CA ARG A 76 21.53 -17.14 -10.89
C ARG A 76 20.13 -16.62 -10.67
N LEU A 77 19.16 -17.31 -11.25
CA LEU A 77 17.73 -17.13 -10.95
C LEU A 77 17.17 -18.43 -10.39
N ASP A 78 16.61 -18.37 -9.20
CA ASP A 78 15.81 -19.45 -8.63
C ASP A 78 14.34 -19.02 -8.55
N ALA A 79 13.44 -19.97 -8.76
CA ALA A 79 12.00 -19.73 -8.73
C ALA A 79 11.25 -20.81 -7.96
N GLU A 80 10.30 -20.38 -7.13
CA GLU A 80 9.32 -21.22 -6.47
C GLU A 80 7.94 -20.89 -7.02
N LEU A 81 7.36 -21.83 -7.78
CA LEU A 81 6.03 -21.68 -8.35
C LEU A 81 5.02 -22.32 -7.42
N ARG A 82 3.91 -21.63 -7.22
CA ARG A 82 2.84 -22.01 -6.29
C ARG A 82 1.50 -21.89 -7.03
N ILE A 83 0.82 -23.03 -7.17
CA ILE A 83 -0.44 -23.11 -7.90
C ILE A 83 -1.38 -24.16 -7.25
N GLY A 84 -2.69 -23.96 -7.40
CA GLY A 84 -3.71 -24.93 -6.99
C GLY A 84 -5.02 -24.29 -6.54
N GLU A 85 -6.01 -25.14 -6.23
CA GLU A 85 -7.41 -24.75 -5.98
C GLU A 85 -7.60 -23.71 -4.86
N ASN A 86 -6.70 -23.65 -3.88
CA ASN A 86 -6.77 -22.71 -2.76
C ASN A 86 -5.93 -21.44 -2.95
N THR A 87 -5.31 -21.26 -4.12
CA THR A 87 -4.52 -20.07 -4.47
C THR A 87 -5.32 -19.25 -5.48
N PRO A 88 -5.74 -18.01 -5.14
CA PRO A 88 -6.47 -17.15 -6.07
C PRO A 88 -5.53 -16.58 -7.15
N GLY A 89 -5.15 -17.43 -8.10
CA GLY A 89 -4.27 -17.11 -9.22
C GLY A 89 -2.95 -17.89 -9.22
N GLU A 90 -1.94 -17.30 -9.85
CA GLU A 90 -0.61 -17.87 -10.00
C GLU A 90 0.40 -17.12 -9.15
N VAL A 91 1.23 -17.84 -8.40
CA VAL A 91 2.25 -17.23 -7.55
C VAL A 91 3.62 -17.74 -7.97
N VAL A 92 4.58 -16.83 -8.14
CA VAL A 92 6.00 -17.17 -8.24
C VAL A 92 6.82 -16.33 -7.28
N VAL A 93 7.72 -16.97 -6.55
CA VAL A 93 8.75 -16.31 -5.75
C VAL A 93 10.08 -16.44 -6.47
N LEU A 94 10.64 -15.32 -6.91
CA LEU A 94 11.91 -15.22 -7.62
C LEU A 94 13.00 -14.78 -6.66
N ARG A 95 14.13 -15.48 -6.68
CA ARG A 95 15.37 -15.09 -6.00
C ARG A 95 16.43 -14.81 -7.04
N LEU A 96 16.86 -13.54 -7.10
CA LEU A 96 17.81 -13.03 -8.08
C LEU A 96 19.15 -12.85 -7.39
N TYR A 97 20.21 -13.36 -8.02
CA TYR A 97 21.58 -13.33 -7.51
C TYR A 97 22.51 -12.66 -8.53
N GLY A 98 23.61 -12.07 -8.05
CA GLY A 98 24.60 -11.41 -8.90
C GLY A 98 24.02 -10.20 -9.64
N GLU A 99 24.42 -10.01 -10.89
CA GLU A 99 24.00 -8.90 -11.76
C GLU A 99 22.49 -8.88 -12.04
N LEU A 100 21.79 -10.01 -11.85
CA LEU A 100 20.33 -10.06 -12.03
C LEU A 100 19.60 -9.16 -11.02
N THR A 101 20.20 -8.88 -9.86
CA THR A 101 19.62 -7.99 -8.84
C THR A 101 19.40 -6.57 -9.36
N GLU A 102 20.23 -6.11 -10.29
CA GLU A 102 20.13 -4.79 -10.95
C GLU A 102 19.20 -4.79 -12.18
N HIS A 103 18.87 -5.97 -12.71
CA HIS A 103 18.07 -6.16 -13.94
C HIS A 103 16.78 -6.96 -13.71
N ALA A 104 16.12 -6.71 -12.57
CA ALA A 104 14.92 -7.44 -12.18
C ALA A 104 13.75 -7.27 -13.19
N ASP A 105 13.67 -6.13 -13.87
CA ASP A 105 12.72 -5.84 -14.94
C ASP A 105 12.82 -6.81 -16.12
N SER A 106 14.04 -7.19 -16.50
CA SER A 106 14.29 -8.14 -17.59
C SER A 106 13.83 -9.56 -17.23
N VAL A 107 13.85 -9.92 -15.93
CA VAL A 107 13.33 -11.20 -15.44
C VAL A 107 11.80 -11.17 -15.30
N VAL A 108 11.24 -10.05 -14.87
CA VAL A 108 9.80 -9.90 -14.61
C VAL A 108 9.00 -9.72 -15.90
N SER A 109 9.51 -8.97 -16.88
CA SER A 109 8.78 -8.63 -18.11
C SER A 109 8.19 -9.84 -18.85
N PRO A 110 8.92 -10.95 -19.08
CA PRO A 110 8.37 -12.14 -19.74
C PRO A 110 7.34 -12.92 -18.90
N LEU A 111 7.23 -12.60 -17.61
CA LEU A 111 6.31 -13.23 -16.66
C LEU A 111 5.04 -12.40 -16.42
N LEU A 112 4.94 -11.20 -16.99
CA LEU A 112 3.74 -10.38 -16.93
C LEU A 112 2.58 -11.06 -17.68
N LEU A 113 1.36 -10.86 -17.20
CA LEU A 113 0.16 -11.24 -17.95
C LEU A 113 -0.08 -10.23 -19.08
N PRO A 114 -0.31 -10.70 -20.33
CA PRO A 114 -0.63 -9.82 -21.44
C PRO A 114 -1.94 -9.07 -21.19
N ASP A 115 -2.03 -7.83 -21.67
CA ASP A 115 -3.25 -7.01 -21.67
C ASP A 115 -3.90 -6.78 -20.29
N THR A 116 -3.13 -6.95 -19.21
CA THR A 116 -3.57 -6.64 -17.84
C THR A 116 -2.65 -5.60 -17.19
N PRO A 117 -3.16 -4.78 -16.28
CA PRO A 117 -2.32 -3.85 -15.55
C PRO A 117 -1.30 -4.56 -14.65
N VAL A 118 -0.16 -3.91 -14.49
CA VAL A 118 0.93 -4.26 -13.60
C VAL A 118 0.91 -3.31 -12.41
N VAL A 119 0.91 -3.89 -11.22
CA VAL A 119 1.00 -3.18 -9.95
C VAL A 119 2.32 -3.56 -9.29
N ALA A 120 3.15 -2.58 -8.93
CA ALA A 120 4.36 -2.80 -8.17
C ALA A 120 4.15 -2.39 -6.71
N TRP A 121 4.60 -3.22 -5.76
CA TRP A 121 4.46 -2.97 -4.34
C TRP A 121 5.78 -3.20 -3.59
N TRP A 122 6.20 -2.17 -2.84
CA TRP A 122 7.30 -2.23 -1.88
C TRP A 122 6.73 -2.20 -0.45
N PRO A 123 6.65 -3.35 0.26
CA PRO A 123 6.17 -3.45 1.64
C PRO A 123 7.12 -2.84 2.68
N GLY A 124 8.39 -2.61 2.31
CA GLY A 124 9.42 -2.03 3.15
C GLY A 124 10.19 -0.94 2.40
N ALA A 125 11.53 -1.04 2.38
CA ALA A 125 12.37 -0.12 1.63
C ALA A 125 11.92 0.00 0.17
N ALA A 126 11.77 1.23 -0.31
CA ALA A 126 11.31 1.53 -1.65
C ALA A 126 12.22 2.57 -2.32
N PRO A 127 12.35 2.56 -3.65
CA PRO A 127 13.13 3.52 -4.44
C PRO A 127 12.62 4.96 -4.27
N ASP A 128 13.52 5.94 -4.44
CA ASP A 128 13.19 7.34 -4.17
C ASP A 128 12.09 7.93 -5.05
N MET A 129 12.11 7.49 -6.30
CA MET A 129 11.11 7.73 -7.31
C MET A 129 10.66 6.36 -7.83
N PRO A 130 9.56 5.78 -7.31
CA PRO A 130 9.09 4.47 -7.77
C PRO A 130 8.91 4.40 -9.28
N SER A 131 8.48 5.49 -9.93
CA SER A 131 8.35 5.56 -11.39
C SER A 131 9.65 5.43 -12.18
N LYS A 132 10.82 5.60 -11.54
CA LYS A 132 12.15 5.46 -12.17
C LYS A 132 12.87 4.17 -11.80
N ASP A 133 12.30 3.38 -10.89
CA ASP A 133 12.80 2.05 -10.60
C ASP A 133 12.53 1.11 -11.79
N ALA A 134 13.42 0.15 -12.02
CA ALA A 134 13.32 -0.77 -13.15
C ALA A 134 11.99 -1.54 -13.17
N ILE A 135 11.53 -2.04 -12.01
CA ILE A 135 10.22 -2.68 -11.88
C ILE A 135 9.09 -1.66 -11.90
N GLY A 136 9.29 -0.52 -11.23
CA GLY A 136 8.27 0.53 -11.20
C GLY A 136 7.93 1.10 -12.57
N ALA A 137 8.89 1.20 -13.49
CA ALA A 137 8.68 1.63 -14.87
C ALA A 137 7.72 0.70 -15.66
N LEU A 138 7.60 -0.57 -15.27
CA LEU A 138 6.67 -1.53 -15.85
C LEU A 138 5.23 -1.37 -15.32
N ALA A 139 5.07 -0.70 -14.17
CA ALA A 139 3.83 -0.69 -13.40
C ALA A 139 3.01 0.59 -13.61
N GLN A 140 1.69 0.44 -13.82
CA GLN A 140 0.77 1.58 -13.85
C GLN A 140 0.46 2.09 -12.44
N ARG A 141 0.40 1.19 -11.46
CA ARG A 141 0.21 1.50 -10.03
C ARG A 141 1.46 1.12 -9.24
N ARG A 142 1.98 2.03 -8.42
CA ARG A 142 3.20 1.84 -7.63
C ARG A 142 2.90 2.18 -6.18
N ILE A 143 2.92 1.15 -5.34
CA ILE A 143 2.47 1.20 -3.95
C ILE A 143 3.70 1.12 -3.05
N THR A 144 3.87 2.09 -2.15
CA THR A 144 4.85 2.02 -1.06
C THR A 144 4.13 1.86 0.29
N ASP A 145 4.84 1.53 1.37
CA ASP A 145 4.27 1.59 2.72
C ASP A 145 5.22 2.31 3.67
N ALA A 146 5.04 3.62 3.84
CA ALA A 146 5.85 4.47 4.71
C ALA A 146 5.94 3.93 6.16
N LYS A 147 4.99 3.10 6.60
CA LYS A 147 5.02 2.49 7.94
C LYS A 147 6.10 1.41 8.07
N GLY A 148 6.49 0.76 6.97
CA GLY A 148 7.50 -0.29 6.94
C GLY A 148 8.95 0.19 6.90
N PHE A 149 9.19 1.51 6.85
CA PHE A 149 10.53 2.07 6.76
C PHE A 149 11.17 2.27 8.13
N GLU A 150 12.47 1.99 8.20
CA GLU A 150 13.28 2.13 9.42
C GLU A 150 13.45 3.61 9.87
N ASP A 151 13.20 4.58 8.99
CA ASP A 151 13.40 6.02 9.23
C ASP A 151 12.19 6.76 9.84
N GLY A 152 11.15 6.04 10.26
CA GLY A 152 9.95 6.63 10.87
C GLY A 152 8.94 7.20 9.87
N GLY A 153 9.08 6.93 8.56
CA GLY A 153 8.04 7.05 7.54
C GLY A 153 7.71 8.48 7.07
N ALA A 154 7.80 9.49 7.93
CA ALA A 154 7.52 10.89 7.59
C ALA A 154 8.50 11.42 6.53
N LYS A 155 9.80 11.17 6.69
CA LYS A 155 10.83 11.58 5.74
C LYS A 155 10.66 10.85 4.41
N SER A 156 10.41 9.54 4.44
CA SER A 156 10.08 8.73 3.27
C SER A 156 8.93 9.33 2.45
N LEU A 157 7.82 9.71 3.08
CA LEU A 157 6.71 10.40 2.40
C LEU A 157 7.11 11.72 1.75
N VAL A 158 7.98 12.51 2.39
CA VAL A 158 8.48 13.79 1.83
C VAL A 158 9.35 13.55 0.60
N ILE A 159 10.19 12.51 0.62
CA ILE A 159 11.02 12.15 -0.54
C ILE A 159 10.12 11.70 -1.70
N ARG A 160 9.14 10.82 -1.44
CA ARG A 160 8.16 10.37 -2.46
C ARG A 160 7.35 11.54 -3.00
N ALA A 161 6.99 12.53 -2.18
CA ALA A 161 6.29 13.73 -2.64
C ALA A 161 7.08 14.52 -3.70
N ARG A 162 8.41 14.61 -3.55
CA ARG A 162 9.30 15.30 -4.50
C ARG A 162 9.44 14.54 -5.81
N GLY A 163 9.37 13.20 -5.73
CA GLY A 163 9.49 12.27 -6.84
C GLY A 163 8.16 11.80 -7.45
N TYR A 164 7.03 12.38 -7.03
CA TYR A 164 5.71 11.87 -7.36
C TYR A 164 5.45 11.80 -8.86
N ALA A 165 4.94 10.66 -9.31
CA ALA A 165 4.36 10.46 -10.63
C ALA A 165 2.93 9.90 -10.54
N PRO A 166 2.03 10.20 -11.49
CA PRO A 166 0.70 9.59 -11.55
C PRO A 166 0.76 8.06 -11.45
N GLY A 167 -0.02 7.50 -10.53
CA GLY A 167 0.00 6.06 -10.20
C GLY A 167 0.82 5.71 -8.96
N ASP A 168 1.59 6.65 -8.40
CA ASP A 168 2.23 6.50 -7.08
C ASP A 168 1.18 6.64 -5.96
N THR A 169 1.27 5.78 -4.96
CA THR A 169 0.44 5.78 -3.75
C THR A 169 1.23 5.21 -2.57
N ASP A 170 0.71 5.37 -1.36
CA ASP A 170 1.29 4.79 -0.16
C ASP A 170 0.21 4.17 0.73
N LEU A 171 0.46 2.99 1.30
CA LEU A 171 -0.49 2.34 2.19
C LEU A 171 -0.76 3.14 3.48
N ALA A 172 0.10 4.09 3.86
CA ALA A 172 -0.20 5.05 4.92
C ALA A 172 -1.41 5.94 4.57
N TRP A 173 -1.63 6.23 3.28
CA TRP A 173 -2.83 6.91 2.78
C TRP A 173 -4.03 5.98 2.75
N ALA A 174 -3.87 4.75 2.24
CA ALA A 174 -4.92 3.74 2.29
C ALA A 174 -5.45 3.59 3.72
N ARG A 175 -4.58 3.49 4.74
CA ARG A 175 -4.98 3.40 6.17
C ARG A 175 -5.93 4.49 6.65
N LEU A 176 -5.99 5.63 5.96
CA LEU A 176 -6.87 6.74 6.29
C LEU A 176 -8.27 6.61 5.71
N THR A 177 -8.56 5.68 4.80
CA THR A 177 -9.88 5.63 4.14
C THR A 177 -11.05 5.58 5.13
N PRO A 178 -11.06 4.73 6.17
CA PRO A 178 -12.14 4.76 7.16
C PRO A 178 -12.22 6.08 7.94
N TRP A 179 -11.07 6.69 8.27
CA TRP A 179 -11.01 8.00 8.92
C TRP A 179 -11.57 9.11 8.02
N ARG A 180 -11.15 9.15 6.76
CA ARG A 180 -11.60 10.13 5.77
C ARG A 180 -13.09 10.00 5.51
N SER A 181 -13.60 8.77 5.37
CA SER A 181 -15.04 8.52 5.17
C SER A 181 -15.87 8.97 6.37
N LEU A 182 -15.46 8.64 7.60
CA LEU A 182 -16.18 9.08 8.81
C LEU A 182 -16.16 10.60 8.97
N LEU A 183 -14.99 11.23 8.74
CA LEU A 183 -14.85 12.67 8.84
C LEU A 183 -15.68 13.36 7.77
N ALA A 184 -15.63 12.90 6.52
CA ALA A 184 -16.46 13.45 5.44
C ALA A 184 -17.96 13.33 5.78
N ALA A 185 -18.42 12.15 6.21
CA ALA A 185 -19.81 11.93 6.60
C ALA A 185 -20.25 12.80 7.79
N ALA A 186 -19.32 13.17 8.69
CA ALA A 186 -19.64 14.11 9.76
C ALA A 186 -20.00 15.50 9.23
N PHE A 187 -19.49 15.91 8.05
CA PHE A 187 -19.84 17.18 7.40
C PHE A 187 -21.10 17.12 6.53
N ASP A 188 -21.77 15.96 6.40
CA ASP A 188 -23.06 15.85 5.69
C ASP A 188 -24.22 16.53 6.43
N GLN A 189 -24.01 16.87 7.71
CA GLN A 189 -24.92 17.74 8.46
C GLN A 189 -24.18 19.04 8.79
N PRO A 190 -24.88 20.17 8.99
CA PRO A 190 -24.27 21.46 9.27
C PRO A 190 -23.22 21.37 10.40
N VAL A 191 -22.04 21.91 10.12
CA VAL A 191 -20.96 22.13 11.08
C VAL A 191 -20.52 23.58 10.91
N GLY A 192 -20.27 24.28 12.00
CA GLY A 192 -19.72 25.63 11.98
C GLY A 192 -18.37 25.69 11.27
N LYS A 193 -17.91 26.92 10.97
CA LYS A 193 -16.62 27.11 10.29
C LYS A 193 -15.49 26.57 11.18
N VAL A 194 -14.76 25.57 10.68
CA VAL A 194 -13.57 25.04 11.35
C VAL A 194 -12.47 26.10 11.39
N ARG A 195 -11.92 26.35 12.58
CA ARG A 195 -10.86 27.34 12.82
C ARG A 195 -9.48 26.71 12.94
N LYS A 196 -9.41 25.50 13.50
CA LYS A 196 -8.18 24.72 13.68
C LYS A 196 -8.53 23.26 13.97
N GLY A 197 -7.56 22.37 13.84
CA GLY A 197 -7.73 20.98 14.22
C GLY A 197 -6.45 20.33 14.75
N LEU A 198 -6.62 19.11 15.24
CA LEU A 198 -5.57 18.24 15.74
C LEU A 198 -5.82 16.81 15.27
N VAL A 199 -4.76 16.16 14.78
CA VAL A 199 -4.71 14.71 14.53
C VAL A 199 -3.77 14.11 15.56
N GLU A 200 -4.25 13.15 16.33
CA GLU A 200 -3.48 12.46 17.37
C GLU A 200 -3.11 11.05 16.89
N ALA A 201 -1.84 10.68 17.04
CA ALA A 201 -1.37 9.34 16.71
C ALA A 201 -0.17 8.93 17.58
N SER A 202 0.22 7.65 17.54
CA SER A 202 1.51 7.22 18.09
C SER A 202 2.66 7.99 17.42
N PRO A 203 3.73 8.33 18.16
CA PRO A 203 4.88 9.06 17.61
C PRO A 203 5.39 8.45 16.30
N GLY A 204 5.69 9.30 15.32
CA GLY A 204 6.23 8.88 14.02
C GLY A 204 5.24 8.16 13.09
N HIS A 205 3.95 8.07 13.40
CA HIS A 205 3.01 7.36 12.53
C HIS A 205 2.77 8.11 11.20
N PRO A 206 3.09 7.52 10.02
CA PRO A 206 3.14 8.26 8.75
C PRO A 206 1.76 8.70 8.23
N SER A 207 0.68 8.03 8.62
CA SER A 207 -0.68 8.44 8.23
C SER A 207 -1.14 9.74 8.90
N ALA A 208 -0.60 10.11 10.07
CA ALA A 208 -1.04 11.29 10.80
C ALA A 208 -0.78 12.61 10.05
N PRO A 209 0.45 12.87 9.54
CA PRO A 209 0.70 14.07 8.74
C PRO A 209 -0.11 14.11 7.44
N LEU A 210 -0.34 12.97 6.78
CA LEU A 210 -1.18 12.92 5.56
C LEU A 210 -2.63 13.32 5.87
N LEU A 211 -3.19 12.82 6.97
CA LEU A 211 -4.56 13.18 7.39
C LEU A 211 -4.66 14.66 7.75
N ALA A 212 -3.68 15.18 8.51
CA ALA A 212 -3.63 16.59 8.87
C ALA A 212 -3.48 17.50 7.64
N ALA A 213 -2.66 17.10 6.66
CA ALA A 213 -2.49 17.82 5.40
C ALA A 213 -3.81 17.86 4.61
N TRP A 214 -4.45 16.71 4.41
CA TRP A 214 -5.73 16.60 3.71
C TRP A 214 -6.84 17.42 4.38
N LEU A 215 -7.01 17.29 5.70
CA LEU A 215 -8.01 18.08 6.45
C LEU A 215 -7.71 19.57 6.36
N SER A 216 -6.44 19.97 6.48
CA SER A 216 -6.07 21.38 6.40
C SER A 216 -6.42 22.00 5.05
N GLU A 217 -6.24 21.24 3.97
CA GLU A 217 -6.59 21.66 2.62
C GLU A 217 -8.11 21.72 2.41
N ARG A 218 -8.83 20.66 2.78
CA ARG A 218 -10.29 20.59 2.59
C ARG A 218 -11.07 21.59 3.44
N LEU A 219 -10.58 21.90 4.64
CA LEU A 219 -11.24 22.80 5.58
C LEU A 219 -10.75 24.25 5.52
N GLY A 220 -9.64 24.52 4.80
CA GLY A 220 -9.02 25.84 4.78
C GLY A 220 -8.55 26.33 6.16
N ALA A 221 -8.21 25.40 7.06
CA ALA A 221 -7.87 25.67 8.45
C ALA A 221 -6.60 24.91 8.87
N PRO A 222 -5.77 25.41 9.81
CA PRO A 222 -4.59 24.70 10.26
C PRO A 222 -4.96 23.47 11.08
N VAL A 223 -4.56 22.28 10.62
CA VAL A 223 -4.64 21.03 11.37
C VAL A 223 -3.23 20.56 11.72
N LYS A 224 -2.95 20.40 13.01
CA LYS A 224 -1.64 19.96 13.51
C LYS A 224 -1.65 18.47 13.81
N VAL A 225 -0.46 17.89 13.97
CA VAL A 225 -0.28 16.53 14.51
C VAL A 225 0.18 16.65 15.95
N ALA A 226 -0.33 15.78 16.82
CA ALA A 226 0.17 15.58 18.18
C ALA A 226 0.39 14.09 18.47
N ASP A 227 1.32 13.83 19.37
CA ASP A 227 1.60 12.49 19.85
C ASP A 227 0.56 12.05 20.88
N SER A 228 0.28 10.77 20.87
CA SER A 228 -0.56 10.07 21.85
C SER A 228 0.06 8.71 22.16
N ALA A 229 -0.36 8.08 23.26
CA ALA A 229 0.15 6.76 23.66
C ALA A 229 -0.15 5.64 22.63
N GLY A 230 -1.04 5.89 21.66
CA GLY A 230 -1.29 4.98 20.56
C GLY A 230 -2.09 3.73 20.93
N PRO A 231 -2.05 2.68 20.09
CA PRO A 231 -1.27 2.56 18.85
C PRO A 231 -1.94 3.22 17.62
N GLY A 232 -1.14 3.70 16.68
CA GLY A 232 -1.64 4.27 15.42
C GLY A 232 -2.38 5.59 15.61
N LEU A 233 -3.30 5.91 14.71
CA LEU A 233 -4.20 7.07 14.86
C LEU A 233 -5.20 6.84 15.99
N THR A 234 -5.27 7.80 16.90
CA THR A 234 -6.11 7.74 18.10
C THR A 234 -7.25 8.75 18.04
N ALA A 235 -7.04 9.95 17.51
CA ALA A 235 -8.13 10.92 17.41
C ALA A 235 -7.96 11.95 16.28
N VAL A 236 -9.08 12.54 15.91
CA VAL A 236 -9.15 13.80 15.18
C VAL A 236 -10.08 14.73 15.95
N ARG A 237 -9.63 15.97 16.21
CA ARG A 237 -10.41 17.01 16.89
C ARG A 237 -10.42 18.27 16.05
N LEU A 238 -11.61 18.77 15.74
CA LEU A 238 -11.82 19.95 14.91
C LEU A 238 -12.58 21.00 15.73
N GLN A 239 -11.96 22.15 15.95
CA GLN A 239 -12.62 23.27 16.62
C GLN A 239 -13.41 24.08 15.59
N ALA A 240 -14.72 23.94 15.60
CA ALA A 240 -15.66 24.74 14.82
C ALA A 240 -16.20 25.92 15.65
N SER A 241 -16.92 26.82 14.98
CA SER A 241 -17.53 28.01 15.61
C SER A 241 -18.68 27.67 16.56
N ASP A 242 -19.31 26.52 16.37
CA ASP A 242 -20.45 25.99 17.12
C ASP A 242 -20.04 24.91 18.14
N GLY A 243 -18.77 24.51 18.18
CA GLY A 243 -18.20 23.59 19.18
C GLY A 243 -17.11 22.68 18.61
N GLU A 244 -16.73 21.64 19.35
CA GLU A 244 -15.77 20.63 18.87
C GLU A 244 -16.50 19.50 18.13
N LEU A 245 -16.01 19.17 16.93
CA LEU A 245 -16.29 17.91 16.24
C LEU A 245 -15.09 16.98 16.46
N SER A 246 -15.30 15.80 17.03
CA SER A 246 -14.20 14.85 17.25
C SER A 246 -14.55 13.41 16.89
N VAL A 247 -13.53 12.69 16.46
CA VAL A 247 -13.56 11.24 16.29
C VAL A 247 -12.43 10.69 17.15
N VAL A 248 -12.76 9.97 18.22
CA VAL A 248 -11.79 9.41 19.16
C VAL A 248 -11.91 7.90 19.16
N ARG A 249 -10.85 7.22 18.73
CA ARG A 249 -10.77 5.76 18.77
C ARG A 249 -10.72 5.30 20.23
N THR A 250 -11.71 4.52 20.64
CA THR A 250 -11.84 4.01 22.02
C THR A 250 -11.18 2.64 22.18
N ASP A 251 -11.16 1.83 21.12
CA ASP A 251 -10.51 0.51 21.11
C ASP A 251 -9.97 0.11 19.72
N ALA A 252 -9.69 -1.19 19.51
CA ALA A 252 -9.18 -1.69 18.25
C ALA A 252 -10.15 -1.60 17.05
N ARG A 253 -11.45 -1.55 17.32
CA ARG A 253 -12.57 -1.67 16.36
C ARG A 253 -13.49 -0.46 16.34
N LEU A 254 -13.62 0.26 17.45
CA LEU A 254 -14.61 1.32 17.64
C LEU A 254 -13.95 2.70 17.86
N ALA A 255 -14.72 3.72 17.50
CA ALA A 255 -14.46 5.10 17.84
C ALA A 255 -15.76 5.79 18.26
N THR A 256 -15.64 6.87 19.01
CA THR A 256 -16.72 7.77 19.37
C THR A 256 -16.65 9.00 18.46
N LEU A 257 -17.72 9.24 17.71
CA LEU A 257 -17.98 10.49 16.99
C LEU A 257 -18.79 11.40 17.90
N SER A 258 -18.20 12.54 18.29
CA SER A 258 -18.85 13.56 19.10
C SER A 258 -19.08 14.83 18.27
N ARG A 259 -20.27 15.42 18.39
CA ARG A 259 -20.67 16.63 17.67
C ARG A 259 -21.33 17.62 18.63
N PRO A 260 -21.17 18.93 18.42
CA PRO A 260 -21.83 19.92 19.25
C PRO A 260 -23.36 19.77 19.17
N GLY A 261 -24.02 19.69 20.34
CA GLY A 261 -25.47 19.62 20.43
C GLY A 261 -26.11 18.30 19.98
N GLN A 262 -25.31 17.24 19.74
CA GLN A 262 -25.82 15.90 19.42
C GLN A 262 -25.27 14.86 20.39
N PRO A 263 -25.99 13.75 20.62
CA PRO A 263 -25.45 12.64 21.39
C PRO A 263 -24.27 11.99 20.66
N ASP A 264 -23.30 11.54 21.43
CA ASP A 264 -22.17 10.77 20.95
C ASP A 264 -22.62 9.49 20.23
N ARG A 265 -21.90 9.12 19.17
CA ARG A 265 -22.18 7.92 18.39
C ARG A 265 -20.98 7.01 18.36
N ASN A 266 -21.19 5.72 18.62
CA ASN A 266 -20.18 4.70 18.40
C ASN A 266 -20.16 4.32 16.92
N VAL A 267 -18.99 4.38 16.31
CA VAL A 267 -18.78 4.09 14.89
C VAL A 267 -17.68 3.06 14.71
N ALA A 268 -17.83 2.21 13.69
CA ALA A 268 -16.80 1.25 13.33
C ALA A 268 -15.60 1.99 12.73
N LEU A 269 -14.42 1.75 13.29
CA LEU A 269 -13.17 2.35 12.85
C LEU A 269 -12.02 1.38 13.01
N ALA A 270 -12.23 0.10 12.67
CA ALA A 270 -11.23 -0.95 12.88
C ALA A 270 -9.90 -0.65 12.20
N ARG A 271 -8.80 -1.04 12.86
CA ARG A 271 -7.49 -1.06 12.20
C ARG A 271 -7.50 -2.14 11.14
N ARG A 272 -6.89 -1.86 9.99
CA ARG A 272 -6.92 -2.72 8.81
C ARG A 272 -5.60 -3.44 8.64
N HIS A 273 -5.68 -4.71 8.25
CA HIS A 273 -4.53 -5.51 7.87
C HIS A 273 -3.98 -5.09 6.50
N THR A 274 -2.71 -5.40 6.23
CA THR A 274 -2.07 -5.06 4.95
C THR A 274 -2.81 -5.65 3.75
N SER A 275 -3.40 -6.85 3.89
CA SER A 275 -4.22 -7.46 2.83
C SER A 275 -5.46 -6.63 2.48
N GLU A 276 -6.16 -6.07 3.47
CA GLU A 276 -7.31 -5.18 3.23
C GLU A 276 -6.90 -3.87 2.56
N LEU A 277 -5.74 -3.33 2.94
CA LEU A 277 -5.19 -2.12 2.33
C LEU A 277 -4.79 -2.37 0.88
N MET A 278 -4.11 -3.49 0.62
CA MET A 278 -3.76 -3.91 -0.73
C MET A 278 -5.01 -4.14 -1.57
N ALA A 279 -6.01 -4.86 -1.07
CA ALA A 279 -7.27 -5.05 -1.78
C ALA A 279 -7.92 -3.71 -2.16
N GLU A 280 -7.93 -2.72 -1.26
CA GLU A 280 -8.41 -1.37 -1.60
C GLU A 280 -7.61 -0.72 -2.74
N GLU A 281 -6.28 -0.73 -2.67
CA GLU A 281 -5.43 -0.14 -3.71
C GLU A 281 -5.56 -0.84 -5.07
N LEU A 282 -5.95 -2.12 -5.09
CA LEU A 282 -6.19 -2.88 -6.32
C LEU A 282 -7.58 -2.65 -6.93
N ARG A 283 -8.55 -2.05 -6.22
CA ARG A 283 -9.89 -1.74 -6.76
C ARG A 283 -9.88 -0.62 -7.79
N ARG A 284 -8.96 0.34 -7.67
CA ARG A 284 -8.85 1.49 -8.57
C ARG A 284 -7.40 1.83 -8.83
N LEU A 285 -6.99 1.65 -10.09
CA LEU A 285 -5.59 1.81 -10.50
C LEU A 285 -5.27 3.21 -11.05
N ASP A 286 -6.28 4.06 -11.26
CA ASP A 286 -6.09 5.45 -11.68
C ASP A 286 -5.25 6.24 -10.66
N SER A 287 -4.69 7.37 -11.10
CA SER A 287 -4.05 8.33 -10.20
C SER A 287 -4.99 8.82 -9.10
N ASP A 288 -4.51 8.82 -7.85
CA ASP A 288 -5.21 9.43 -6.73
C ASP A 288 -4.75 10.88 -6.56
N GLU A 289 -5.49 11.80 -7.17
CA GLU A 289 -5.22 13.25 -7.08
C GLU A 289 -5.35 13.79 -5.65
N VAL A 290 -6.14 13.14 -4.79
CA VAL A 290 -6.32 13.55 -3.39
C VAL A 290 -5.10 13.14 -2.57
N TYR A 291 -4.55 11.96 -2.82
CA TYR A 291 -3.26 11.55 -2.27
C TYR A 291 -2.15 12.50 -2.72
N GLU A 292 -2.07 12.80 -4.02
CA GLU A 292 -1.07 13.71 -4.59
C GLU A 292 -1.09 15.07 -3.87
N ALA A 293 -2.29 15.67 -3.76
CA ALA A 293 -2.46 16.94 -3.08
C ALA A 293 -2.02 16.87 -1.61
N ALA A 294 -2.45 15.83 -0.88
CA ALA A 294 -2.13 15.64 0.53
C ALA A 294 -0.62 15.43 0.76
N VAL A 295 0.03 14.58 -0.02
CA VAL A 295 1.46 14.28 0.14
C VAL A 295 2.34 15.48 -0.25
N LYS A 296 2.00 16.19 -1.34
CA LYS A 296 2.69 17.44 -1.74
C LYS A 296 2.46 18.57 -0.73
N ARG A 297 1.28 18.65 -0.13
CA ARG A 297 1.00 19.61 0.94
C ARG A 297 1.83 19.29 2.19
N PHE A 298 1.84 18.04 2.61
CA PHE A 298 2.65 17.61 3.75
C PHE A 298 4.12 17.97 3.54
N ALA A 299 4.69 17.63 2.38
CA ALA A 299 6.08 17.92 2.04
C ALA A 299 6.45 19.42 2.09
N ARG A 300 5.53 20.32 1.70
CA ARG A 300 5.72 21.78 1.80
C ARG A 300 5.75 22.29 3.25
N THR A 301 5.14 21.56 4.18
CA THR A 301 5.01 21.96 5.59
C THR A 301 5.95 21.21 6.54
N TYR A 302 6.64 20.18 6.05
CA TYR A 302 7.59 19.38 6.81
C TYR A 302 8.86 20.18 7.12
N LYS A 303 9.30 20.16 8.39
CA LYS A 303 10.40 21.01 8.88
C LYS A 303 11.72 20.30 9.22
N GLY A 304 11.82 18.98 8.97
CA GLY A 304 13.03 18.20 9.28
C GLY A 304 13.13 17.86 10.75
#